data_AF-A0A9C8JF27-F1
#
_entry.id   AF-A0A9C8JF27-F1
#
_cell.length_a   1.000
_cell.length_b   1.000
_cell.length_c   1.000
_cell.angle_alpha   90.00
_cell.angle_beta   90.00
_cell.angle_gamma   90.00
#
_symmetry.space_group_name_H-M   'P 1'
#
loop_
_entity.id
_entity.type
_entity.pdbx_description
1 polymer ?
#
loop_
_entity_poly.entity_id
_entity_poly.type
_entity_poly.pdbx_seq_one_letter_code
_entity_poly.pdbx_strand_id
1 'polypeptide(L)'
;MNAWYFLCFLSAVSIFLAFANEYLLRLQTTIAITSGSVVMSLLLMVLIKFSGNEVAESIRQSFEGLNFNLLLLKGMLGFLLFAGALEIDLHLLRKQRWEITIMALASTLISTVLIGYLSYWTLGLFGWHLPLLYCMLFGALISPTDPIAVLAIIKKMRAPENISVQVEGESLFNDGVGLVVFTTIFALAFLGKEPTFSGVVEIFLVDAVGGIVFGIVLAGIAHWLICRTSDSSIELLITLCIPTAGYALANVLEISGPLAMVVSGIVIGNVTRTVGFSEHSQQTLSHFWHTVDAFLNALLF
;
A
#
# COMPACT_ATOMS: atom_id res chain seq x y z
N MET A 1 -6.36 5.12 -24.34
CA MET A 1 -7.63 5.02 -23.59
C MET A 1 -7.63 6.07 -22.49
N ASN A 2 -8.77 6.71 -22.20
CA ASN A 2 -8.88 7.57 -21.02
C ASN A 2 -8.76 6.71 -19.74
N ALA A 3 -8.24 7.23 -18.64
CA ALA A 3 -7.94 6.47 -17.40
C ALA A 3 -9.15 5.65 -16.90
N TRP A 4 -10.36 6.15 -17.14
CA TRP A 4 -11.63 5.46 -16.90
C TRP A 4 -11.73 4.09 -17.57
N TYR A 5 -11.50 4.00 -18.89
CA TYR A 5 -11.65 2.74 -19.63
C TYR A 5 -10.63 1.70 -19.18
N PHE A 6 -9.44 2.15 -18.79
CA PHE A 6 -8.39 1.28 -18.27
C PHE A 6 -8.77 0.68 -16.93
N LEU A 7 -9.29 1.50 -16.00
CA LEU A 7 -9.81 1.01 -14.73
C LEU A 7 -10.94 0.00 -14.92
N CYS A 8 -11.88 0.26 -15.84
CA CYS A 8 -12.93 -0.70 -16.17
C CYS A 8 -12.36 -2.02 -16.72
N PHE A 9 -11.37 -1.93 -17.62
CA PHE A 9 -10.72 -3.10 -18.20
C PHE A 9 -9.98 -3.93 -17.16
N LEU A 10 -9.11 -3.30 -16.35
CA LEU A 10 -8.41 -3.97 -15.27
C LEU A 10 -9.39 -4.60 -14.27
N SER A 11 -10.42 -3.86 -13.86
CA SER A 11 -11.44 -4.38 -12.94
C SER A 11 -12.08 -5.66 -13.49
N ALA A 12 -12.48 -5.64 -14.77
CA ALA A 12 -13.10 -6.79 -15.42
C ALA A 12 -12.15 -7.99 -15.50
N VAL A 13 -10.89 -7.76 -15.87
CA VAL A 13 -9.85 -8.80 -15.94
C VAL A 13 -9.58 -9.39 -14.56
N SER A 14 -9.34 -8.57 -13.55
CA SER A 14 -9.02 -9.02 -12.20
C SER A 14 -10.15 -9.82 -11.58
N ILE A 15 -11.41 -9.39 -11.76
CA ILE A 15 -12.59 -10.14 -11.32
C ILE A 15 -12.73 -11.45 -12.09
N PHE A 16 -12.50 -11.45 -13.40
CA PHE A 16 -12.55 -12.68 -14.20
C PHE A 16 -11.48 -13.69 -13.76
N LEU A 17 -10.25 -13.25 -13.51
CA LEU A 17 -9.17 -14.10 -13.00
C LEU A 17 -9.50 -14.63 -11.60
N ALA A 18 -10.03 -13.79 -10.71
CA ALA A 18 -10.48 -14.21 -9.38
C ALA A 18 -11.59 -15.27 -9.44
N PHE A 19 -12.58 -15.08 -10.32
CA PHE A 19 -13.67 -16.03 -10.55
C PHE A 19 -13.15 -17.33 -11.16
N ALA A 20 -12.30 -17.26 -12.20
CA ALA A 20 -11.71 -18.43 -12.82
C ALA A 20 -10.85 -19.24 -11.83
N ASN A 21 -10.16 -18.57 -10.91
CA ASN A 21 -9.37 -19.21 -9.85
C ASN A 21 -10.23 -20.09 -8.94
N GLU A 22 -11.48 -19.72 -8.64
CA GLU A 22 -12.38 -20.51 -7.79
C GLU A 22 -12.61 -21.93 -8.37
N TYR A 23 -12.65 -22.05 -9.70
CA TYR A 23 -12.93 -23.31 -10.38
C TYR A 23 -11.66 -24.05 -10.85
N LEU A 24 -10.65 -23.34 -11.32
CA LEU A 24 -9.49 -23.94 -12.00
C LEU A 24 -8.32 -24.24 -11.05
N LEU A 25 -7.86 -23.21 -10.32
CA LEU A 25 -6.57 -23.24 -9.63
C LEU A 25 -6.72 -23.42 -8.11
N ARG A 26 -7.81 -22.92 -7.52
CA ARG A 26 -8.09 -22.92 -6.07
C ARG A 26 -6.91 -22.40 -5.23
N LEU A 27 -6.13 -21.50 -5.82
CA LEU A 27 -5.03 -20.82 -5.16
C LEU A 27 -5.58 -19.64 -4.35
N GLN A 28 -4.72 -19.03 -3.56
CA GLN A 28 -5.04 -17.73 -2.98
C GLN A 28 -5.23 -16.69 -4.09
N THR A 29 -6.27 -15.86 -3.98
CA THR A 29 -6.72 -14.93 -5.02
C THR A 29 -5.60 -14.04 -5.54
N THR A 30 -4.79 -13.43 -4.68
CA THR A 30 -3.65 -12.58 -5.07
C THR A 30 -2.63 -13.31 -5.94
N ILE A 31 -2.27 -14.55 -5.57
CA ILE A 31 -1.33 -15.37 -6.34
C ILE A 31 -1.93 -15.71 -7.71
N ALA A 32 -3.22 -16.03 -7.74
CA ALA A 32 -3.92 -16.38 -8.96
C ALA A 32 -4.05 -15.18 -9.92
N ILE A 33 -4.38 -13.99 -9.40
CA ILE A 33 -4.46 -12.76 -10.20
C ILE A 33 -3.07 -12.42 -10.74
N THR A 34 -2.04 -12.37 -9.89
CA THR A 34 -0.66 -12.02 -10.31
C THR A 34 -0.12 -13.00 -11.35
N SER A 35 -0.27 -14.31 -11.12
CA SER A 35 0.18 -15.32 -12.10
C SER A 35 -0.64 -15.27 -13.39
N GLY A 36 -1.96 -15.08 -13.27
CA GLY A 36 -2.86 -14.90 -14.41
C GLY A 36 -2.55 -13.65 -15.23
N SER A 37 -2.22 -12.53 -14.59
CA SER A 37 -1.87 -11.26 -15.24
C SER A 37 -0.54 -11.38 -15.98
N VAL A 38 0.46 -12.06 -15.39
CA VAL A 38 1.73 -12.39 -16.07
C VAL A 38 1.51 -13.29 -17.28
N VAL A 39 0.74 -14.37 -17.15
CA VAL A 39 0.42 -15.27 -18.27
C VAL A 39 -0.32 -14.52 -19.37
N MET A 40 -1.31 -13.69 -19.03
CA MET A 40 -2.04 -12.88 -19.99
C MET A 40 -1.13 -11.87 -20.70
N SER A 41 -0.20 -11.24 -19.98
CA SER A 41 0.80 -10.34 -20.55
C SER A 41 1.74 -11.05 -21.53
N LEU A 42 2.21 -12.26 -21.18
CA LEU A 42 3.01 -13.09 -22.08
C LEU A 42 2.24 -13.50 -23.34
N LEU A 43 0.98 -13.92 -23.20
CA LEU A 43 0.12 -14.25 -24.34
C LEU A 43 -0.10 -13.03 -25.24
N LEU A 44 -0.33 -11.85 -24.65
CA LEU A 44 -0.50 -10.61 -25.38
C LEU A 44 0.78 -10.24 -26.15
N MET A 45 1.96 -10.37 -25.54
CA MET A 45 3.24 -10.17 -26.23
C MET A 45 3.43 -11.13 -27.41
N VAL A 46 3.05 -12.41 -27.25
CA VAL A 46 3.12 -13.40 -28.34
C VAL A 46 2.14 -13.03 -29.46
N LEU A 47 0.90 -12.68 -29.14
CA LEU A 47 -0.12 -12.27 -30.12
C LEU A 47 0.31 -11.03 -30.91
N ILE A 48 0.84 -10.01 -30.23
CA ILE A 48 1.35 -8.79 -30.88
C ILE A 48 2.44 -9.13 -31.90
N LYS A 49 3.34 -10.06 -31.56
CA LYS A 49 4.39 -10.51 -32.49
C LYS A 49 3.83 -11.13 -33.77
N PHE A 50 2.65 -11.78 -33.70
CA PHE A 50 1.98 -12.36 -34.87
C PHE A 50 1.08 -11.35 -35.62
N SER A 51 0.53 -10.34 -34.93
CA SER A 51 -0.43 -9.38 -35.50
C SER A 51 0.20 -8.15 -36.17
N GLY A 52 1.52 -7.97 -36.09
CA GLY A 52 2.25 -6.88 -36.75
C GLY A 52 2.34 -5.58 -35.92
N ASN A 53 3.22 -4.68 -36.34
CA ASN A 53 3.61 -3.49 -35.55
C ASN A 53 2.47 -2.46 -35.35
N GLU A 54 1.46 -2.42 -36.23
CA GLU A 54 0.34 -1.46 -36.10
C GLU A 54 -0.54 -1.74 -34.87
N VAL A 55 -0.73 -3.03 -34.54
CA VAL A 55 -1.47 -3.45 -33.34
C VAL A 55 -0.65 -3.14 -32.09
N ALA A 56 0.67 -3.33 -32.14
CA ALA A 56 1.58 -3.00 -31.04
C ALA A 56 1.50 -1.51 -30.68
N GLU A 57 1.57 -0.63 -31.69
CA GLU A 57 1.50 0.82 -31.47
C GLU A 57 0.12 1.27 -30.99
N SER A 58 -0.96 0.68 -31.50
CA SER A 58 -2.32 0.98 -31.02
C SER A 58 -2.52 0.61 -29.54
N ILE A 59 -1.95 -0.52 -29.11
CA ILE A 59 -1.93 -0.91 -27.69
C ILE A 59 -1.05 0.05 -26.90
N ARG A 60 0.17 0.35 -27.35
CA ARG A 60 1.08 1.28 -26.66
C ARG A 60 0.46 2.66 -26.44
N GLN A 61 -0.11 3.26 -27.49
CA GLN A 61 -0.81 4.55 -27.40
C GLN A 61 -2.03 4.48 -26.47
N SER A 62 -2.66 3.31 -26.35
CA SER A 62 -3.76 3.12 -25.41
C SER A 62 -3.32 3.22 -23.95
N PHE A 63 -2.05 2.92 -23.65
CA PHE A 63 -1.46 2.92 -22.31
C PHE A 63 -0.56 4.14 -22.01
N GLU A 64 -0.06 4.88 -23.00
CA GLU A 64 0.81 6.05 -22.79
C GLU A 64 0.12 7.22 -22.04
N GLY A 65 -1.22 7.26 -22.02
CA GLY A 65 -1.99 8.23 -21.22
C GLY A 65 -2.10 7.87 -19.74
N LEU A 66 -1.56 6.72 -19.30
CA LEU A 66 -1.71 6.21 -17.95
C LEU A 66 -0.58 6.69 -17.04
N ASN A 67 -0.94 7.53 -16.08
CA ASN A 67 -0.04 7.79 -14.96
C ASN A 67 -0.32 6.77 -13.85
N PHE A 68 0.26 5.57 -14.00
CA PHE A 68 0.13 4.48 -13.03
C PHE A 68 0.58 4.90 -11.62
N ASN A 69 1.63 5.73 -11.54
CA ASN A 69 2.10 6.30 -10.29
C ASN A 69 1.00 7.13 -9.60
N LEU A 70 0.29 7.99 -10.35
CA LEU A 70 -0.81 8.78 -9.81
C LEU A 70 -1.94 7.89 -9.30
N LEU A 71 -2.33 6.89 -10.10
CA LEU A 71 -3.40 5.97 -9.74
C LEU A 71 -3.07 5.19 -8.46
N LEU A 72 -1.87 4.62 -8.39
CA LEU A 72 -1.45 3.83 -7.23
C LEU A 72 -1.20 4.70 -6.00
N LEU A 73 -0.23 5.61 -6.07
CA LEU A 73 0.26 6.33 -4.90
C LEU A 73 -0.74 7.36 -4.38
N LYS A 74 -1.59 7.93 -5.25
CA LYS A 74 -2.59 8.93 -4.84
C LYS A 74 -4.02 8.41 -4.82
N GLY A 75 -4.32 7.35 -5.57
CA GLY A 75 -5.69 6.82 -5.68
C GLY A 75 -5.96 5.58 -4.83
N MET A 76 -4.98 4.67 -4.66
CA MET A 76 -5.22 3.36 -4.06
C MET A 76 -4.51 3.17 -2.71
N LEU A 77 -3.25 3.63 -2.60
CA LEU A 77 -2.40 3.36 -1.45
C LEU A 77 -3.04 3.79 -0.12
N GLY A 78 -3.64 4.98 -0.07
CA GLY A 78 -4.30 5.47 1.15
C GLY A 78 -5.45 4.56 1.59
N PHE A 79 -6.23 4.01 0.65
CA PHE A 79 -7.33 3.10 0.95
C PHE A 79 -6.85 1.75 1.44
N LEU A 80 -5.86 1.16 0.78
CA LEU A 80 -5.29 -0.14 1.15
C LEU A 80 -4.71 -0.08 2.57
N LEU A 81 -3.92 0.95 2.86
CA LEU A 81 -3.31 1.12 4.18
C LEU A 81 -4.34 1.42 5.27
N PHE A 82 -5.35 2.24 4.98
CA PHE A 82 -6.42 2.50 5.93
C PHE A 82 -7.24 1.23 6.22
N ALA A 83 -7.57 0.46 5.18
CA ALA A 83 -8.35 -0.78 5.30
C ALA A 83 -7.58 -1.83 6.09
N GLY A 84 -6.31 -2.08 5.75
CA GLY A 84 -5.46 -3.02 6.49
C GLY A 84 -5.27 -2.60 7.96
N ALA A 85 -5.11 -1.31 8.22
CA ALA A 85 -4.99 -0.76 9.57
C ALA A 85 -6.26 -0.90 10.43
N LEU A 86 -7.44 -0.89 9.79
CA LEU A 86 -8.73 -0.97 10.48
C LEU A 86 -8.99 -2.34 11.11
N GLU A 87 -8.35 -3.39 10.59
CA GLU A 87 -8.48 -4.77 11.07
C GLU A 87 -7.48 -5.14 12.18
N ILE A 88 -6.41 -4.34 12.37
CA ILE A 88 -5.38 -4.63 13.36
C ILE A 88 -5.90 -4.44 14.79
N ASP A 89 -5.69 -5.44 15.64
CA ASP A 89 -5.94 -5.35 17.08
C ASP A 89 -4.82 -4.54 17.78
N LEU A 90 -5.16 -3.35 18.27
CA LEU A 90 -4.26 -2.43 18.96
C LEU A 90 -3.72 -3.00 20.28
N HIS A 91 -4.51 -3.81 20.98
CA HIS A 91 -4.07 -4.40 22.25
C HIS A 91 -3.01 -5.48 22.01
N LEU A 92 -3.18 -6.33 21.00
CA LEU A 92 -2.16 -7.29 20.58
C LEU A 92 -0.93 -6.59 19.99
N LEU A 93 -1.14 -5.56 19.16
CA LEU A 93 -0.05 -4.76 18.60
C LEU A 93 0.78 -4.10 19.69
N ARG A 94 0.13 -3.54 20.73
CA ARG A 94 0.83 -2.93 21.87
C ARG A 94 1.70 -3.92 22.65
N LYS A 95 1.28 -5.19 22.73
CA LYS A 95 2.08 -6.27 23.36
C LYS A 95 3.34 -6.61 22.56
N GLN A 96 3.28 -6.48 21.23
CA GLN A 96 4.37 -6.81 20.29
C GLN A 96 5.06 -5.57 19.70
N ARG A 97 4.88 -4.41 20.34
CA ARG A 97 5.25 -3.11 19.75
C ARG A 97 6.74 -2.98 19.43
N TRP A 98 7.61 -3.61 20.23
CA TRP A 98 9.05 -3.48 20.04
C TRP A 98 9.52 -4.35 18.89
N GLU A 99 9.02 -5.57 18.82
CA GLU A 99 9.24 -6.52 17.74
C GLU A 99 8.80 -5.92 16.41
N ILE A 100 7.55 -5.43 16.34
CA ILE A 100 6.98 -4.80 15.14
C ILE A 100 7.76 -3.54 14.75
N THR A 101 8.08 -2.66 15.70
CA THR A 101 8.82 -1.42 15.38
C THR A 101 10.23 -1.72 14.87
N ILE A 102 10.94 -2.67 15.49
CA ILE A 102 12.28 -3.05 15.05
C ILE A 102 12.21 -3.67 13.66
N MET A 103 11.25 -4.56 13.40
CA MET A 103 11.11 -5.17 12.08
C MET A 103 10.70 -4.12 11.02
N ALA A 104 9.65 -3.34 11.26
CA ALA A 104 9.15 -2.37 10.28
C ALA A 104 10.10 -1.20 10.00
N LEU A 105 10.91 -0.77 10.97
CA LEU A 105 11.85 0.36 10.79
C LEU A 105 13.26 -0.13 10.46
N ALA A 106 13.86 -0.94 11.35
CA ALA A 106 15.25 -1.31 11.22
C ALA A 106 15.45 -2.28 10.05
N SER A 107 14.57 -3.27 9.88
CA SER A 107 14.72 -4.23 8.78
C SER A 107 14.54 -3.55 7.41
N THR A 108 13.59 -2.62 7.26
CA THR A 108 13.36 -1.88 6.01
C THR A 108 14.52 -0.97 5.66
N LEU A 109 15.10 -0.25 6.64
CA LEU A 109 16.29 0.58 6.43
C LEU A 109 17.52 -0.26 6.09
N ILE A 110 17.75 -1.36 6.82
CA ILE A 110 18.86 -2.28 6.56
C ILE A 110 18.70 -2.89 5.16
N SER A 111 17.49 -3.36 4.81
CA SER A 111 17.18 -3.92 3.50
C SER A 111 17.43 -2.91 2.39
N THR A 112 16.98 -1.66 2.56
CA THR A 112 17.20 -0.57 1.60
C THR A 112 18.69 -0.36 1.31
N VAL A 113 19.49 -0.29 2.38
CA VAL A 113 20.94 -0.10 2.28
C VAL A 113 21.60 -1.31 1.63
N LEU A 114 21.29 -2.52 2.10
CA LEU A 114 21.88 -3.76 1.59
C LEU A 114 21.57 -3.95 0.11
N ILE A 115 20.30 -3.86 -0.27
CA ILE A 115 19.86 -3.98 -1.66
C ILE A 115 20.49 -2.87 -2.51
N GLY A 116 20.51 -1.62 -2.02
CA GLY A 116 21.13 -0.52 -2.76
C GLY A 116 22.62 -0.73 -3.04
N TYR A 117 23.40 -1.16 -2.05
CA TYR A 117 24.82 -1.49 -2.25
C TYR A 117 25.03 -2.73 -3.13
N LEU A 118 24.22 -3.78 -2.93
CA LEU A 118 24.29 -4.99 -3.76
C LEU A 118 23.97 -4.68 -5.22
N SER A 119 22.93 -3.90 -5.49
CA SER A 119 22.58 -3.44 -6.84
C SER A 119 23.71 -2.58 -7.43
N TYR A 120 24.27 -1.64 -6.67
CA TYR A 120 25.38 -0.81 -7.15
C TYR A 120 26.60 -1.66 -7.56
N TRP A 121 27.00 -2.62 -6.71
CA TRP A 121 28.16 -3.46 -6.98
C TRP A 121 27.92 -4.45 -8.12
N THR A 122 26.78 -5.13 -8.11
CA THR A 122 26.44 -6.12 -9.15
C THR A 122 26.33 -5.47 -10.52
N LEU A 123 25.65 -4.32 -10.64
CA LEU A 123 25.53 -3.60 -11.90
C LEU A 123 26.89 -3.09 -12.40
N GLY A 124 27.74 -2.61 -11.49
CA GLY A 124 29.11 -2.22 -11.81
C GLY A 124 29.94 -3.37 -12.40
N LEU A 125 29.77 -4.60 -11.92
CA LEU A 125 30.43 -5.78 -12.49
C LEU A 125 30.01 -6.08 -13.93
N PHE A 126 28.76 -5.79 -14.29
CA PHE A 126 28.24 -5.93 -15.66
C PHE A 126 28.52 -4.69 -16.53
N GLY A 127 29.28 -3.72 -16.03
CA GLY A 127 29.66 -2.50 -16.73
C GLY A 127 28.61 -1.38 -16.68
N TRP A 128 27.52 -1.55 -15.94
CA TRP A 128 26.46 -0.55 -15.79
C TRP A 128 26.72 0.31 -14.55
N HIS A 129 27.33 1.48 -14.76
CA HIS A 129 27.73 2.39 -13.70
C HIS A 129 26.60 3.35 -13.34
N LEU A 130 25.67 2.91 -12.51
CA LEU A 130 24.61 3.76 -11.96
C LEU A 130 25.08 4.48 -10.68
N PRO A 131 24.71 5.75 -10.48
CA PRO A 131 24.86 6.42 -9.19
C PRO A 131 24.25 5.61 -8.04
N LEU A 132 24.98 5.49 -6.92
CA LEU A 132 24.54 4.76 -5.73
C LEU A 132 23.15 5.22 -5.26
N LEU A 133 22.83 6.50 -5.43
CA LEU A 133 21.55 7.06 -5.03
C LEU A 133 20.36 6.44 -5.77
N TYR A 134 20.50 6.10 -7.06
CA TYR A 134 19.45 5.38 -7.80
C TYR A 134 19.34 3.92 -7.35
N CYS A 135 20.46 3.29 -6.99
CA CYS A 135 20.44 1.95 -6.42
C CYS A 135 19.78 1.93 -5.03
N MET A 136 20.05 2.94 -4.19
CA MET A 136 19.38 3.14 -2.90
C MET A 136 17.88 3.42 -3.06
N LEU A 137 17.50 4.21 -4.06
CA LEU A 137 16.10 4.45 -4.41
C LEU A 137 15.39 3.14 -4.80
N PHE A 138 16.05 2.30 -5.60
CA PHE A 138 15.56 0.96 -5.92
C PHE A 138 15.47 0.08 -4.67
N GLY A 139 16.47 0.11 -3.79
CA GLY A 139 16.44 -0.58 -2.51
C GLY A 139 15.23 -0.19 -1.67
N ALA A 140 14.95 1.11 -1.55
CA ALA A 140 13.80 1.62 -0.82
C ALA A 140 12.47 1.18 -1.43
N LEU A 141 12.40 1.13 -2.77
CA LEU A 141 11.22 0.71 -3.52
C LEU A 141 10.84 -0.75 -3.24
N ILE A 142 11.82 -1.65 -3.07
CA ILE A 142 11.57 -3.09 -2.93
C ILE A 142 11.78 -3.63 -1.51
N SER A 143 12.04 -2.76 -0.54
CA SER A 143 12.22 -3.14 0.87
C SER A 143 10.93 -3.41 1.63
N PRO A 144 9.82 -2.68 1.39
CA PRO A 144 8.51 -3.01 1.96
C PRO A 144 8.05 -4.39 1.53
N THR A 145 7.32 -5.07 2.41
CA THR A 145 6.86 -6.45 2.22
C THR A 145 5.34 -6.52 2.29
N ASP A 146 4.75 -7.35 1.44
CA ASP A 146 3.31 -7.65 1.46
C ASP A 146 3.08 -9.07 2.01
N PRO A 147 2.37 -9.21 3.14
CA PRO A 147 2.17 -10.47 3.84
C PRO A 147 0.89 -11.15 3.40
N ILE A 148 0.08 -10.59 2.48
CA ILE A 148 -1.22 -11.16 2.09
C ILE A 148 -1.09 -12.66 1.81
N ALA A 149 -0.09 -13.05 1.00
CA ALA A 149 0.17 -14.44 0.67
C ALA A 149 0.50 -15.31 1.91
N VAL A 150 1.38 -14.79 2.75
CA VAL A 150 1.89 -15.49 3.94
C VAL A 150 0.80 -15.62 5.01
N LEU A 151 -0.01 -14.58 5.21
CA LEU A 151 -1.09 -14.55 6.19
C LEU A 151 -2.17 -15.58 5.90
N ALA A 152 -2.51 -15.77 4.63
CA ALA A 152 -3.46 -16.82 4.25
C ALA A 152 -2.93 -18.22 4.63
N ILE A 153 -1.62 -18.46 4.49
CA ILE A 153 -0.98 -19.72 4.88
C ILE A 153 -0.93 -19.86 6.41
N ILE A 154 -0.54 -18.80 7.13
CA ILE A 154 -0.51 -18.76 8.60
C ILE A 154 -1.89 -19.08 9.18
N LYS A 155 -2.96 -18.46 8.64
CA LYS A 155 -4.35 -18.72 9.03
C LYS A 155 -4.76 -20.17 8.74
N LYS A 156 -4.39 -20.73 7.58
CA LYS A 156 -4.63 -22.15 7.25
C LYS A 156 -3.91 -23.13 8.20
N MET A 157 -2.71 -22.79 8.64
CA MET A 157 -1.92 -23.63 9.56
C MET A 157 -2.34 -23.49 11.03
N ARG A 158 -3.33 -22.63 11.35
CA ARG A 158 -3.76 -22.33 12.73
C ARG A 158 -2.59 -21.92 13.63
N ALA A 159 -1.68 -21.12 13.09
CA ALA A 159 -0.56 -20.60 13.87
C ALA A 159 -1.06 -19.66 15.00
N PRO A 160 -0.26 -19.43 16.05
CA PRO A 160 -0.61 -18.49 17.12
C PRO A 160 -0.93 -17.09 16.57
N GLU A 161 -1.98 -16.45 17.10
CA GLU A 161 -2.41 -15.11 16.69
C GLU A 161 -1.29 -14.06 16.76
N ASN A 162 -0.37 -14.22 17.71
CA ASN A 162 0.80 -13.34 17.84
C ASN A 162 1.66 -13.29 16.57
N ILE A 163 1.78 -14.39 15.83
CA ILE A 163 2.56 -14.42 14.58
C ILE A 163 1.83 -13.64 13.49
N SER A 164 0.52 -13.82 13.37
CA SER A 164 -0.30 -13.07 12.41
C SER A 164 -0.21 -11.57 12.68
N VAL A 165 -0.32 -11.14 13.94
CA VAL A 165 -0.22 -9.72 14.33
C VAL A 165 1.18 -9.16 14.09
N GLN A 166 2.23 -9.95 14.35
CA GLN A 166 3.61 -9.52 14.04
C GLN A 166 3.80 -9.31 12.54
N VAL A 167 3.30 -10.23 11.71
CA VAL A 167 3.44 -10.17 10.25
C VAL A 167 2.55 -9.07 9.63
N GLU A 168 1.30 -8.94 10.07
CA GLU A 168 0.39 -7.85 9.65
C GLU A 168 0.93 -6.49 10.08
N GLY A 169 1.38 -6.37 11.33
CA GLY A 169 1.94 -5.13 11.85
C GLY A 169 3.24 -4.73 11.18
N GLU A 170 4.16 -5.68 10.96
CA GLU A 170 5.44 -5.41 10.29
C GLU A 170 5.22 -4.83 8.90
N SER A 171 4.42 -5.50 8.07
CA SER A 171 4.10 -5.02 6.72
C SER A 171 3.40 -3.66 6.71
N LEU A 172 2.34 -3.49 7.51
CA LEU A 172 1.56 -2.27 7.47
C LEU A 172 2.41 -1.03 7.82
N PHE A 173 3.27 -1.14 8.83
CA PHE A 173 4.18 -0.06 9.19
C PHE A 173 5.35 0.06 8.21
N ASN A 174 5.84 -1.05 7.65
CA ASN A 174 6.93 -1.01 6.68
C ASN A 174 6.52 -0.34 5.36
N ASP A 175 5.26 -0.45 4.93
CA ASP A 175 4.75 0.23 3.74
C ASP A 175 4.80 1.75 3.94
N GLY A 176 4.38 2.21 5.12
CA GLY A 176 4.44 3.62 5.49
C GLY A 176 5.88 4.13 5.60
N VAL A 177 6.75 3.41 6.31
CA VAL A 177 8.17 3.74 6.46
C VAL A 177 8.88 3.71 5.10
N GLY A 178 8.62 2.69 4.29
CA GLY A 178 9.20 2.49 2.98
C GLY A 178 8.86 3.62 2.02
N LEU A 179 7.60 4.09 2.01
CA LEU A 179 7.27 5.26 1.19
C LEU A 179 8.03 6.50 1.66
N VAL A 180 8.14 6.74 2.97
CA VAL A 180 8.90 7.91 3.49
C VAL A 180 10.39 7.80 3.11
N VAL A 181 10.99 6.62 3.22
CA VAL A 181 12.38 6.39 2.79
C VAL A 181 12.53 6.63 1.28
N PHE A 182 11.59 6.12 0.48
CA PHE A 182 11.57 6.29 -0.96
C PHE A 182 11.42 7.76 -1.36
N THR A 183 10.44 8.50 -0.83
CA THR A 183 10.21 9.92 -1.15
C THR A 183 11.38 10.79 -0.70
N THR A 184 11.99 10.48 0.44
CA THR A 184 13.20 11.16 0.92
C THR A 184 14.36 10.97 -0.06
N ILE A 185 14.67 9.73 -0.45
CA ILE A 185 15.76 9.46 -1.42
C ILE A 185 15.42 10.05 -2.79
N PHE A 186 14.16 9.96 -3.23
CA PHE A 186 13.69 10.54 -4.48
C PHE A 186 13.92 12.06 -4.51
N ALA A 187 13.61 12.75 -3.42
CA ALA A 187 13.86 14.18 -3.33
C ALA A 187 15.35 14.52 -3.40
N LEU A 188 16.22 13.73 -2.77
CA LEU A 188 17.67 13.91 -2.89
C LEU A 188 18.16 13.66 -4.32
N ALA A 189 17.59 12.66 -5.01
CA ALA A 189 18.01 12.27 -6.35
C ALA A 189 17.60 13.25 -7.44
N PHE A 190 16.39 13.82 -7.33
CA PHE A 190 15.78 14.56 -8.43
C PHE A 190 15.51 16.04 -8.11
N LEU A 191 15.40 16.42 -6.83
CA LEU A 191 15.12 17.81 -6.43
C LEU A 191 16.41 18.58 -6.03
N GLY A 192 17.58 17.96 -6.13
CA GLY A 192 18.88 18.64 -6.07
C GLY A 192 19.27 19.22 -4.71
N LYS A 193 18.64 18.77 -3.61
CA LYS A 193 19.08 19.13 -2.25
C LYS A 193 20.41 18.44 -1.96
N GLU A 194 21.42 19.18 -1.50
CA GLU A 194 22.67 18.57 -1.04
C GLU A 194 22.37 17.58 0.09
N PRO A 195 22.80 16.30 -0.03
CA PRO A 195 22.49 15.27 0.94
C PRO A 195 23.37 15.44 2.19
N THR A 196 23.03 16.41 3.03
CA THR A 196 23.56 16.48 4.39
C THR A 196 22.82 15.47 5.26
N PHE A 197 23.55 14.70 6.08
CA PHE A 197 22.94 13.73 6.99
C PHE A 197 21.85 14.35 7.87
N SER A 198 22.09 15.58 8.35
CA SER A 198 21.10 16.35 9.10
C SER A 198 19.84 16.68 8.29
N GLY A 199 19.98 17.09 7.03
CA GLY A 199 18.83 17.41 6.17
C GLY A 199 17.99 16.19 5.81
N VAL A 200 18.62 15.02 5.62
CA VAL A 200 17.91 13.76 5.38
C VAL A 200 17.09 13.35 6.60
N VAL A 201 17.71 13.41 7.79
CA VAL A 201 17.04 13.09 9.05
C VAL A 201 15.90 14.07 9.33
N GLU A 202 16.08 15.36 9.04
CA GLU A 202 15.05 16.37 9.20
C GLU A 202 13.84 16.12 8.28
N ILE A 203 14.08 15.91 6.98
CA ILE A 203 13.01 15.60 6.00
C ILE A 203 12.26 14.34 6.44
N PHE A 204 12.99 13.27 6.79
CA PHE A 204 12.40 12.03 7.25
C PHE A 204 11.55 12.21 8.51
N LEU A 205 12.06 12.93 9.52
CA LEU A 205 11.35 13.16 10.78
C LEU A 205 10.11 14.03 10.58
N VAL A 206 10.20 15.11 9.79
CA VAL A 206 9.06 15.97 9.50
C VAL A 206 7.97 15.18 8.77
N ASP A 207 8.34 14.41 7.75
CA ASP A 207 7.41 13.61 6.95
C ASP A 207 6.74 12.52 7.81
N ALA A 208 7.53 11.74 8.55
CA ALA A 208 7.04 10.63 9.36
C ALA A 208 6.24 11.08 10.59
N VAL A 209 6.80 11.97 11.42
CA VAL A 209 6.14 12.45 12.64
C VAL A 209 4.93 13.32 12.28
N GLY A 210 5.03 14.14 11.24
CA GLY A 210 3.92 14.92 10.71
C GLY A 210 2.75 14.03 10.30
N GLY A 211 3.03 12.94 9.55
CA GLY A 211 2.01 11.96 9.17
C GLY A 211 1.34 11.29 10.37
N ILE A 212 2.11 10.89 11.39
CA ILE A 212 1.57 10.28 12.62
C ILE A 212 0.66 11.26 13.36
N VAL A 213 1.14 12.47 13.63
CA VAL A 213 0.36 13.50 14.36
C VAL A 213 -0.91 13.85 13.60
N PHE A 214 -0.81 14.03 12.29
CA PHE A 214 -1.95 14.31 11.44
C PHE A 214 -2.96 13.16 11.42
N GLY A 215 -2.51 11.91 11.36
CA GLY A 215 -3.37 10.74 11.46
C GLY A 215 -4.15 10.68 12.77
N ILE A 216 -3.52 11.00 13.91
CA ILE A 216 -4.21 11.09 15.21
C ILE A 216 -5.29 12.17 15.19
N VAL A 217 -4.97 13.36 14.65
CA VAL A 217 -5.92 14.47 14.56
C VAL A 217 -7.10 14.11 13.66
N LEU A 218 -6.83 13.54 12.48
CA LEU A 218 -7.83 13.12 11.52
C LEU A 218 -8.77 12.06 12.11
N ALA A 219 -8.21 11.06 12.79
CA ALA A 219 -8.98 10.05 13.49
C ALA A 219 -9.80 10.62 14.65
N GLY A 220 -9.27 11.58 15.39
CA GLY A 220 -9.99 12.28 16.47
C GLY A 220 -11.21 13.05 15.95
N ILE A 221 -11.06 13.75 14.82
CA ILE A 221 -12.17 14.45 14.15
C ILE A 221 -13.22 13.44 13.67
N ALA A 222 -12.79 12.39 12.97
CA ALA A 222 -13.70 11.35 12.47
C ALA A 222 -14.42 10.63 13.62
N HIS A 223 -13.71 10.29 14.70
CA HIS A 223 -14.27 9.71 15.91
C HIS A 223 -15.39 10.59 16.49
N TRP A 224 -15.13 11.89 16.66
CA TRP A 224 -16.11 12.83 17.18
C TRP A 224 -17.36 12.92 16.29
N LEU A 225 -17.19 12.93 14.96
CA LEU A 225 -18.30 12.95 14.02
C LEU A 225 -19.12 11.65 14.07
N ILE A 226 -18.45 10.50 14.07
CA ILE A 226 -19.08 9.16 14.11
C ILE A 226 -19.89 9.02 15.39
N CYS A 227 -19.34 9.38 16.55
CA CYS A 227 -20.03 9.32 17.84
C CYS A 227 -21.27 10.24 17.94
N ARG A 228 -21.48 11.16 16.99
CA ARG A 228 -22.64 12.08 16.97
C ARG A 228 -23.69 11.74 15.93
N THR A 229 -23.44 10.76 15.07
CA THR A 229 -24.43 10.25 14.12
C THR A 229 -24.94 8.89 14.58
N SER A 230 -26.13 8.53 14.15
CA SER A 230 -26.69 7.18 14.29
C SER A 230 -27.00 6.54 12.94
N ASP A 231 -26.64 7.22 11.85
CA ASP A 231 -26.83 6.74 10.48
C ASP A 231 -25.56 6.04 10.01
N SER A 232 -25.65 4.71 9.86
CA SER A 232 -24.55 3.86 9.40
C SER A 232 -23.97 4.28 8.03
N SER A 233 -24.77 4.89 7.16
CA SER A 233 -24.31 5.40 5.87
C SER A 233 -23.39 6.61 6.06
N ILE A 234 -23.76 7.53 6.96
CA ILE A 234 -22.93 8.70 7.29
C ILE A 234 -21.64 8.25 7.97
N GLU A 235 -21.72 7.28 8.87
CA GLU A 235 -20.53 6.71 9.52
C GLU A 235 -19.53 6.14 8.49
N LEU A 236 -20.01 5.35 7.53
CA LEU A 236 -19.20 4.85 6.42
C LEU A 236 -18.58 5.99 5.60
N LEU A 237 -19.39 6.98 5.21
CA LEU A 237 -18.91 8.13 4.44
C LEU A 237 -17.83 8.92 5.18
N ILE A 238 -17.94 9.08 6.50
CA ILE A 238 -16.89 9.70 7.32
C ILE A 238 -15.60 8.87 7.26
N THR A 239 -15.68 7.54 7.37
CA THR A 239 -14.48 6.70 7.21
C THR A 239 -13.89 6.80 5.81
N LEU A 240 -14.71 6.94 4.77
CA LEU A 240 -14.25 7.11 3.38
C LEU A 240 -13.54 8.44 3.15
N CYS A 241 -13.90 9.49 3.90
CA CYS A 241 -13.22 10.80 3.85
C CYS A 241 -11.76 10.74 4.31
N ILE A 242 -11.38 9.73 5.12
CA ILE A 242 -10.02 9.58 5.66
C ILE A 242 -9.02 9.28 4.52
N PRO A 243 -9.12 8.17 3.78
CA PRO A 243 -8.20 7.85 2.67
C PRO A 243 -8.43 8.68 1.41
N THR A 244 -9.48 9.50 1.36
CA THR A 244 -9.70 10.45 0.26
C THR A 244 -9.18 11.84 0.63
N ALA A 245 -10.02 12.66 1.28
CA ALA A 245 -9.71 14.03 1.64
C ALA A 245 -8.55 14.13 2.64
N GLY A 246 -8.49 13.23 3.61
CA GLY A 246 -7.39 13.18 4.58
C GLY A 246 -6.04 12.89 3.93
N TYR A 247 -5.96 11.88 3.07
CA TYR A 247 -4.74 11.57 2.31
C TYR A 247 -4.33 12.71 1.37
N ALA A 248 -5.29 13.31 0.67
CA ALA A 248 -5.02 14.48 -0.18
C ALA A 248 -4.46 15.67 0.62
N LEU A 249 -5.03 15.93 1.81
CA LEU A 249 -4.57 17.00 2.69
C LEU A 249 -3.17 16.71 3.25
N ALA A 250 -2.86 15.46 3.61
CA ALA A 250 -1.51 15.06 4.02
C ALA A 250 -0.47 15.38 2.93
N ASN A 251 -0.78 15.08 1.66
CA ASN A 251 0.11 15.40 0.55
C ASN A 251 0.29 16.91 0.35
N VAL A 252 -0.76 17.73 0.57
CA VAL A 252 -0.65 19.20 0.50
C VAL A 252 0.19 19.76 1.64
N LEU A 253 0.13 19.13 2.82
CA LEU A 253 0.93 19.47 3.99
C LEU A 253 2.37 18.95 3.91
N GLU A 254 2.75 18.26 2.83
CA GLU A 254 4.07 17.64 2.64
C GLU A 254 4.46 16.68 3.78
N ILE A 255 3.49 15.91 4.26
CA ILE A 255 3.65 14.88 5.31
C ILE A 255 3.17 13.51 4.82
N SER A 256 3.51 12.47 5.59
CA SER A 256 3.30 11.09 5.15
C SER A 256 1.82 10.71 5.18
N GLY A 257 1.20 10.75 4.00
CA GLY A 257 -0.15 10.22 3.77
C GLY A 257 -0.30 8.77 4.22
N PRO A 258 0.59 7.83 3.84
CA PRO A 258 0.54 6.44 4.29
C PRO A 258 0.51 6.29 5.81
N LEU A 259 1.45 6.93 6.53
CA LEU A 259 1.51 6.82 7.98
C LEU A 259 0.28 7.45 8.63
N ALA A 260 -0.25 8.55 8.07
CA ALA A 260 -1.50 9.13 8.52
C ALA A 260 -2.67 8.14 8.37
N MET A 261 -2.74 7.37 7.28
CA MET A 261 -3.80 6.37 7.06
C MET A 261 -3.67 5.18 8.00
N VAL A 262 -2.44 4.69 8.21
CA VAL A 262 -2.16 3.60 9.15
C VAL A 262 -2.59 4.00 10.56
N VAL A 263 -2.14 5.17 11.03
CA VAL A 263 -2.49 5.66 12.37
C VAL A 263 -3.99 5.91 12.49
N SER A 264 -4.60 6.51 11.47
CA SER A 264 -6.04 6.75 11.48
C SER A 264 -6.85 5.46 11.51
N GLY A 265 -6.49 4.48 10.68
CA GLY A 265 -7.16 3.19 10.60
C GLY A 265 -7.07 2.42 11.92
N ILE A 266 -5.90 2.38 12.56
CA ILE A 266 -5.73 1.73 13.87
C ILE A 266 -6.63 2.39 14.93
N VAL A 267 -6.67 3.72 15.00
CA VAL A 267 -7.51 4.44 15.98
C VAL A 267 -8.99 4.20 15.71
N ILE A 268 -9.44 4.28 14.46
CA ILE A 268 -10.84 4.05 14.10
C ILE A 268 -11.23 2.58 14.34
N GLY A 269 -10.40 1.63 13.93
CA GLY A 269 -10.62 0.19 14.05
C GLY A 269 -10.67 -0.34 15.48
N ASN A 270 -10.12 0.40 16.45
CA ASN A 270 -10.06 -0.03 17.85
C ASN A 270 -10.88 0.86 18.78
N VAL A 271 -10.58 2.17 18.81
CA VAL A 271 -11.21 3.11 19.74
C VAL A 271 -12.61 3.47 19.25
N THR A 272 -12.73 3.90 18.00
CA THR A 272 -14.04 4.32 17.47
C THR A 272 -14.94 3.12 17.24
N ARG A 273 -14.41 1.98 16.77
CA ARG A 273 -15.16 0.75 16.56
C ARG A 273 -15.96 0.32 17.79
N THR A 274 -15.38 0.47 18.99
CA THR A 274 -16.02 0.04 20.24
C THR A 274 -16.94 1.10 20.85
N VAL A 275 -16.67 2.39 20.66
CA VAL A 275 -17.42 3.49 21.32
C VAL A 275 -18.42 4.17 20.39
N GLY A 276 -18.10 4.29 19.11
CA GLY A 276 -18.84 5.11 18.15
C GLY A 276 -19.78 4.35 17.22
N PHE A 277 -19.61 3.04 17.04
CA PHE A 277 -20.43 2.26 16.12
C PHE A 277 -21.34 1.27 16.86
N SER A 278 -22.60 1.19 16.41
CA SER A 278 -23.51 0.11 16.79
C SER A 278 -23.02 -1.26 16.28
N GLU A 279 -23.49 -2.37 16.86
CA GLU A 279 -23.11 -3.72 16.38
C GLU A 279 -23.40 -3.91 14.88
N HIS A 280 -24.54 -3.40 14.41
CA HIS A 280 -24.89 -3.44 13.00
C HIS A 280 -23.93 -2.60 12.15
N SER A 281 -23.62 -1.37 12.58
CA SER A 281 -22.67 -0.51 11.90
C SER A 281 -21.27 -1.12 11.82
N GLN A 282 -20.82 -1.83 12.88
CA GLN A 282 -19.51 -2.49 12.88
C GLN A 282 -19.42 -3.60 11.82
N GLN A 283 -20.48 -4.39 11.65
CA GLN A 283 -20.54 -5.42 10.60
C GLN A 283 -20.53 -4.79 9.21
N THR A 284 -21.34 -3.76 9.01
CA THR A 284 -21.39 -2.99 7.76
C THR A 284 -20.03 -2.36 7.42
N LEU A 285 -19.35 -1.75 8.39
CA LEU A 285 -18.00 -1.20 8.26
C LEU A 285 -17.00 -2.28 7.82
N SER A 286 -17.03 -3.44 8.47
CA SER A 286 -16.11 -4.55 8.19
C SER A 286 -16.31 -5.09 6.77
N HIS A 287 -17.55 -5.38 6.39
CA HIS A 287 -17.85 -5.87 5.04
C HIS A 287 -17.49 -4.85 3.96
N PHE A 288 -17.78 -3.56 4.20
CA PHE A 288 -17.44 -2.50 3.27
C PHE A 288 -15.93 -2.43 3.03
N TRP A 289 -15.14 -2.27 4.10
CA TRP A 289 -13.68 -2.11 3.97
C TRP A 289 -12.99 -3.38 3.47
N HIS A 290 -13.43 -4.57 3.87
CA HIS A 290 -12.92 -5.82 3.31
C HIS A 290 -13.22 -5.93 1.79
N THR A 291 -14.37 -5.46 1.34
CA THR A 291 -14.72 -5.46 -0.09
C THR A 291 -13.87 -4.46 -0.87
N VAL A 292 -13.69 -3.26 -0.32
CA VAL A 292 -12.84 -2.21 -0.91
C VAL A 292 -11.40 -2.69 -1.00
N ASP A 293 -10.85 -3.24 0.08
CA ASP A 293 -9.49 -3.76 0.12
C ASP A 293 -9.28 -4.90 -0.88
N ALA A 294 -10.18 -5.89 -0.91
CA ALA A 294 -10.10 -7.00 -1.85
C ALA A 294 -10.17 -6.53 -3.31
N PHE A 295 -11.02 -5.55 -3.61
CA PHE A 295 -11.15 -4.98 -4.96
C PHE A 295 -9.91 -4.20 -5.38
N LEU A 296 -9.38 -3.34 -4.49
CA LEU A 296 -8.19 -2.55 -4.79
C LEU A 296 -6.94 -3.41 -4.90
N ASN A 297 -6.78 -4.43 -4.05
CA ASN A 297 -5.70 -5.42 -4.20
C ASN A 297 -5.83 -6.16 -5.53
N ALA A 298 -7.03 -6.62 -5.90
CA ALA A 298 -7.24 -7.27 -7.19
C ALA A 298 -6.90 -6.38 -8.39
N LEU A 299 -7.14 -5.06 -8.29
CA LEU A 299 -6.75 -4.09 -9.31
C LEU A 299 -5.25 -3.81 -9.35
N LEU A 300 -4.57 -3.90 -8.21
CA LEU A 300 -3.14 -3.65 -8.07
C LEU A 300 -2.30 -4.74 -8.75
N PHE A 301 -2.70 -6.01 -8.59
CA PHE A 301 -2.02 -7.22 -9.09
C PHE A 301 -2.43 -7.63 -10.52
#